data_AF-A0A9D6PFW0-F1
#
_entry.id   AF-A0A9D6PFW0-F1
#
_cell.length_a   1.000
_cell.length_b   1.000
_cell.length_c   1.000
_cell.angle_alpha   90.00
_cell.angle_beta   90.00
_cell.angle_gamma   90.00
#
_symmetry.space_group_name_H-M   'P 1'
#
loop_
_entity.id
_entity.type
_entity.pdbx_description
1 polymer ?
#
loop_
_entity_poly.entity_id
_entity_poly.type
_entity_poly.pdbx_seq_one_letter_code
_entity_poly.pdbx_strand_id
1 'polypeptide(L)' 'MRTPDIDRERSEKSLSFGDFMKSYNEDLPSQFPRASLALLKEFRKAHTTLFKDSGSWSLDQHRKKVMDWLTSRARTS' A
#
# COMPACT_ATOMS: atom_id res chain seq x y z
N MET A 1 27.18 -16.05 -2.27
CA MET A 1 26.59 -15.47 -1.05
C MET A 1 25.09 -15.50 -1.19
N ARG A 2 24.41 -16.31 -0.37
CA ARG A 2 22.97 -16.56 -0.39
C ARG A 2 22.34 -15.46 0.45
N THR A 3 21.66 -14.48 -0.14
CA THR A 3 20.92 -13.45 0.59
C THR A 3 19.80 -14.14 1.36
N PRO A 4 19.92 -14.29 2.69
CA PRO A 4 18.93 -15.03 3.44
C PRO A 4 17.72 -14.12 3.68
N ASP A 5 16.55 -14.61 3.30
CA ASP A 5 15.32 -14.50 4.10
C ASP A 5 14.80 -13.08 4.45
N ILE A 6 15.21 -12.02 3.76
CA ILE A 6 14.63 -10.67 4.01
C ILE A 6 13.15 -10.60 3.60
N ASP A 7 12.73 -11.45 2.65
CA ASP A 7 11.35 -11.44 2.13
C ASP A 7 10.36 -12.16 3.05
N ARG A 8 10.81 -13.15 3.82
CA ARG A 8 9.92 -14.03 4.58
C ARG A 8 9.47 -13.41 5.91
N GLU A 9 10.32 -12.61 6.54
CA GLU A 9 9.95 -11.85 7.75
C GLU A 9 9.08 -10.61 7.43
N ARG A 10 9.05 -10.17 6.17
CA ARG A 10 8.33 -8.97 5.72
C ARG A 10 6.81 -9.17 5.60
N SER A 11 6.34 -10.42 5.58
CA SER A 11 4.92 -10.75 5.45
C SER A 11 4.13 -10.71 6.77
N GLU A 12 4.79 -10.79 7.93
CA GLU A 12 4.08 -10.95 9.22
C GLU A 12 4.08 -9.70 10.12
N LYS A 13 4.80 -8.63 9.78
CA LYS A 13 4.77 -7.39 10.56
C LYS A 13 4.61 -6.19 9.64
N SER A 14 3.42 -5.58 9.69
CA SER A 14 3.27 -4.14 9.58
C SER A 14 4.19 -3.43 8.59
N LEU A 15 3.79 -3.34 7.32
CA LEU A 15 4.61 -2.66 6.31
C LEU A 15 4.74 -1.17 6.65
N SER A 16 5.96 -0.67 6.52
CA SER A 16 6.19 0.77 6.49
C SER A 16 5.67 1.37 5.18
N PHE A 17 5.43 2.67 5.20
CA PHE A 17 4.88 3.41 4.06
C PHE A 17 5.67 3.19 2.75
N GLY A 18 7.01 3.13 2.86
CA GLY A 18 7.90 2.92 1.73
C GLY A 18 7.85 1.49 1.19
N ASP A 19 7.80 0.50 2.08
CA ASP A 19 7.67 -0.91 1.72
C ASP A 19 6.32 -1.20 1.05
N PHE A 20 5.24 -0.69 1.63
CA PHE A 20 3.90 -0.79 1.01
C PHE A 20 3.88 -0.12 -0.36
N MET A 21 4.45 1.08 -0.50
CA MET A 21 4.50 1.78 -1.79
C MET A 21 5.29 1.00 -2.85
N LYS A 22 6.44 0.43 -2.48
CA LYS A 22 7.24 -0.39 -3.41
C LYS A 22 6.46 -1.61 -3.86
N SER A 23 6.00 -2.44 -2.92
CA SER A 23 5.27 -3.67 -3.24
C SER A 23 3.93 -3.40 -3.93
N TYR A 24 3.26 -2.29 -3.60
CA TYR A 24 2.06 -1.84 -4.31
C TYR A 24 2.37 -1.54 -5.77
N ASN A 25 3.44 -0.77 -6.05
CA ASN A 25 3.80 -0.36 -7.40
C ASN A 25 4.45 -1.50 -8.21
N GLU A 26 5.15 -2.43 -7.58
CA GLU A 26 5.75 -3.60 -8.23
C GLU A 26 4.69 -4.59 -8.73
N ASP A 27 3.66 -4.85 -7.93
CA ASP A 27 2.55 -5.77 -8.30
C ASP A 27 1.36 -5.00 -8.92
N LEU A 28 1.57 -3.77 -9.41
CA LEU A 28 0.51 -2.93 -9.97
C LEU A 28 0.29 -3.25 -11.45
N PRO A 29 -0.95 -3.59 -11.86
CA PRO A 29 -1.26 -3.69 -13.28
C PRO A 29 -1.19 -2.31 -13.95
N SER A 30 -0.71 -2.24 -15.19
CA SER A 30 -0.53 -0.97 -15.94
C SER A 30 -1.81 -0.14 -16.13
N GLN A 31 -2.98 -0.73 -15.88
CA GLN A 31 -4.29 -0.08 -15.92
C GLN A 31 -4.57 0.77 -14.69
N PHE A 32 -3.81 0.57 -13.60
CA PHE A 32 -4.02 1.28 -12.34
C PHE A 32 -3.00 2.40 -12.14
N PRO A 33 -3.43 3.54 -11.57
CA PRO A 33 -2.53 4.62 -11.23
C PRO A 33 -1.56 4.22 -10.12
N ARG A 34 -0.28 4.59 -10.29
CA ARG A 34 0.76 4.34 -9.29
C ARG A 34 0.46 5.09 -7.98
N ALA A 35 0.60 4.38 -6.86
CA ALA A 35 0.48 5.01 -5.56
C ALA A 35 1.74 5.82 -5.28
N SER A 36 1.55 7.10 -5.02
CA SER A 36 2.60 8.01 -4.54
C SER A 36 2.51 8.18 -3.03
N LEU A 37 3.63 8.51 -2.40
CA LEU A 37 3.71 8.87 -0.97
C LEU A 37 2.64 9.90 -0.56
N ALA A 38 2.39 10.90 -1.40
CA ALA A 38 1.34 11.90 -1.17
C ALA A 38 -0.06 11.27 -1.14
N LEU A 39 -0.37 10.42 -2.11
CA LEU A 39 -1.67 9.74 -2.21
C LEU A 39 -1.91 8.79 -1.05
N LEU A 40 -0.91 8.01 -0.67
CA LEU A 40 -1.00 7.11 0.47
C LEU A 40 -1.17 7.88 1.78
N LYS A 41 -0.55 9.07 1.94
CA LYS A 41 -0.75 9.96 3.10
C LYS A 41 -2.19 10.46 3.16
N GLU A 42 -2.73 10.89 2.04
CA GLU A 42 -4.12 11.34 1.95
C GLU A 42 -5.10 10.19 2.19
N PHE A 43 -4.83 9.00 1.65
CA PHE A 43 -5.59 7.79 1.95
C PHE A 43 -5.58 7.47 3.44
N ARG A 44 -4.41 7.51 4.10
CA ARG A 44 -4.31 7.26 5.54
C ARG A 44 -5.08 8.28 6.36
N LYS A 45 -5.06 9.56 5.97
CA LYS A 45 -5.85 10.61 6.64
C LYS A 45 -7.36 10.43 6.43
N ALA A 46 -7.77 10.09 5.20
CA ALA A 46 -9.17 9.86 4.86
C ALA A 46 -9.73 8.56 5.49
N HIS A 47 -8.87 7.56 5.65
CA HIS A 47 -9.21 6.22 6.14
C HIS A 47 -8.48 5.89 7.44
N THR A 48 -8.36 6.83 8.37
CA THR A 48 -7.74 6.61 9.68
C THR A 48 -8.37 5.45 10.46
N THR A 49 -9.65 5.16 10.19
CA THR A 49 -10.39 4.03 10.75
C THR A 49 -9.84 2.66 10.34
N LEU A 50 -9.16 2.55 9.20
CA LEU A 50 -8.48 1.31 8.77
C LEU A 50 -7.18 1.06 9.55
N PHE A 51 -6.63 2.09 10.19
CA PHE A 51 -5.36 2.03 10.91
C PHE A 51 -5.53 1.94 12.44
N LYS A 52 -6.76 1.75 12.92
CA LYS A 52 -7.15 1.98 14.33
C LYS A 52 -6.53 1.01 15.34
N ASP A 53 -6.11 -0.18 14.90
CA ASP A 53 -5.64 -1.26 15.79
C ASP A 53 -4.12 -1.44 15.82
N SER A 54 -3.41 -1.00 14.78
CA SER A 54 -1.95 -1.22 14.69
C SER A 54 -1.19 -0.12 13.97
N GLY A 55 -1.86 0.91 13.43
CA GLY A 55 -1.19 1.97 12.66
C GLY A 55 -0.41 1.48 11.43
N SER A 56 -0.61 0.22 11.05
CA SER A 56 0.29 -0.57 10.22
C SER A 56 -0.32 -0.82 8.85
N TRP A 57 0.49 -0.78 7.80
CA TRP A 57 0.01 -1.13 6.46
C TRP A 57 0.04 -2.64 6.28
N SER A 58 -1.11 -3.19 5.90
CA SER A 58 -1.26 -4.58 5.49
C SER A 58 -1.45 -4.62 3.98
N LEU A 59 -0.58 -5.34 3.28
CA LEU A 59 -0.60 -5.34 1.81
C LEU A 59 -1.96 -5.78 1.28
N ASP A 60 -2.47 -6.96 1.65
CA ASP A 60 -3.76 -7.43 1.12
C ASP A 60 -4.94 -6.51 1.49
N GLN A 61 -5.04 -6.10 2.76
CA GLN A 61 -6.15 -5.28 3.25
C GLN A 61 -6.15 -3.86 2.67
N HIS A 62 -4.98 -3.21 2.63
CA HIS A 62 -4.87 -1.83 2.17
C HIS A 62 -4.71 -1.73 0.65
N ARG A 63 -4.09 -2.70 -0.02
CA ARG A 63 -3.87 -2.67 -1.48
C ARG A 63 -5.19 -2.55 -2.24
N LYS A 64 -6.17 -3.41 -1.95
CA LYS A 64 -7.48 -3.37 -2.60
C LYS A 64 -8.19 -2.04 -2.35
N LYS A 65 -8.13 -1.52 -1.11
CA LYS A 65 -8.75 -0.24 -0.76
C LYS A 65 -8.06 0.95 -1.42
N VAL A 66 -6.73 0.96 -1.48
CA VAL A 66 -5.94 2.00 -2.17
C VAL A 66 -6.18 1.93 -3.67
N MET A 67 -6.21 0.74 -4.27
CA MET A 67 -6.55 0.56 -5.69
C MET A 67 -7.92 1.12 -6.03
N ASP A 68 -8.96 0.72 -5.29
CA ASP A 68 -10.32 1.23 -5.47
C ASP A 68 -10.39 2.76 -5.32
N TRP A 69 -9.79 3.29 -4.24
CA TRP A 69 -9.76 4.72 -3.97
C TRP A 69 -9.02 5.52 -5.04
N LEU A 70 -7.85 5.03 -5.49
CA LEU A 70 -7.08 5.68 -6.54
C LEU A 70 -7.77 5.61 -7.90
N THR A 71 -8.40 4.48 -8.23
CA THR A 71 -9.16 4.31 -9.48
C THR A 71 -10.38 5.22 -9.50
N SER A 72 -11.06 5.36 -8.35
CA SER A 72 -12.17 6.29 -8.19
C SER A 72 -11.74 7.74 -8.43
N ARG A 73 -10.56 8.14 -7.91
CA ARG A 73 -9.99 9.47 -8.16
C ARG A 73 -9.48 9.67 -9.59
N ALA A 74 -8.88 8.64 -10.20
CA ALA A 74 -8.31 8.74 -11.54
C ALA A 74 -9.39 8.85 -12.63
N ARG A 75 -10.60 8.30 -12.41
CA ARG A 75 -11.73 8.44 -13.33
C ARG A 75 -12.32 9.84 -13.42
N THR A 76 -11.93 10.75 -12.54
CA THR A 76 -12.44 12.14 -12.50
C THR A 76 -11.51 13.12 -13.23
N SER A 77 -10.55 12.64 -14.03
CA SER A 77 -9.61 13.48 -14.79
C SER A 77 -9.69 13.27 -16.29
#